data_AF-A0A520PQG6-F1
#
_entry.id   AF-A0A520PQG6-F1
#
_cell.length_a   1.000
_cell.length_b   1.000
_cell.length_c   1.000
_cell.angle_alpha   90.00
_cell.angle_beta   90.00
_cell.angle_gamma   90.00
#
_symmetry.space_group_name_H-M   'P 1'
#
loop_
_entity.id
_entity.type
_entity.pdbx_description
1 polymer ?
#
loop_
_entity_poly.entity_id
_entity_poly.type
_entity_poly.pdbx_seq_one_letter_code
_entity_poly.pdbx_strand_id
1 'polypeptide(L)' 'MKKFNILKGIPACLSMINIDTDMIIPKQFLKTIKRTGLGKSLFY' A
#
# COMPACT_ATOMS: atom_id res chain seq x y z
N MET A 1 -9.32 3.99 -15.59
CA MET A 1 -7.90 4.04 -15.15
C MET A 1 -7.33 5.40 -15.50
N LYS A 2 -6.45 5.97 -14.66
CA LYS A 2 -5.75 7.22 -15.00
C LYS A 2 -4.60 6.91 -15.97
N LYS A 3 -4.42 7.73 -17.00
CA LYS A 3 -3.27 7.60 -17.91
C LYS A 3 -1.98 7.84 -17.14
N PHE A 4 -0.99 6.99 -17.36
CA PHE A 4 0.34 7.11 -16.76
C PHE A 4 1.31 7.62 -17.82
N ASN A 5 1.70 8.89 -17.73
CA ASN A 5 2.61 9.52 -18.70
C ASN A 5 3.93 9.89 -18.04
N ILE A 6 3.89 10.86 -17.11
CA ILE A 6 5.06 11.35 -16.38
C ILE A 6 4.67 11.47 -14.90
N LEU A 7 5.44 10.85 -14.02
CA LEU A 7 5.28 10.93 -12.56
C LEU A 7 6.54 11.55 -11.96
N LYS A 8 6.39 12.68 -11.26
CA LYS A 8 7.44 13.30 -10.44
C LYS A 8 7.02 13.22 -8.98
N GLY A 9 7.87 12.66 -8.12
CA GLY A 9 7.57 12.45 -6.71
C GLY A 9 8.82 12.14 -5.90
N ILE A 10 8.68 12.16 -4.58
CA ILE A 10 9.75 11.81 -3.65
C ILE A 10 9.80 10.28 -3.51
N PRO A 11 10.93 9.62 -3.75
CA PRO A 11 11.05 8.18 -3.52
C PRO A 11 11.08 7.87 -2.02
N ALA A 12 10.46 6.76 -1.62
CA ALA A 12 10.61 6.19 -0.29
C ALA A 12 11.54 4.97 -0.38
N CYS A 13 12.67 5.01 0.31
CA CYS A 13 13.60 3.87 0.36
C CYS A 13 13.11 2.82 1.36
N LEU A 14 13.06 1.56 0.93
CA LEU A 14 12.65 0.43 1.76
C LEU A 14 13.67 -0.71 1.62
N SER A 15 14.63 -0.78 2.55
CA SER A 15 15.72 -1.77 2.52
C SER A 15 15.29 -3.11 3.13
N MET A 16 14.31 -3.76 2.51
CA MET A 16 13.82 -5.08 2.93
C MET A 16 13.72 -6.00 1.72
N ILE A 17 14.04 -7.28 1.91
CA ILE A 17 13.88 -8.33 0.90
C ILE A 17 12.75 -9.25 1.37
N ASN A 18 12.02 -9.87 0.45
CA ASN A 18 10.89 -10.78 0.73
C ASN A 18 9.73 -10.11 1.47
N ILE A 19 9.35 -8.89 1.08
CA ILE A 19 8.13 -8.25 1.58
C ILE A 19 6.92 -9.05 1.10
N ASP A 20 6.16 -9.62 2.05
CA ASP A 20 4.97 -10.42 1.75
C ASP A 20 3.67 -9.59 1.76
N THR A 21 2.54 -10.24 1.50
CA THR A 21 1.23 -9.56 1.44
C THR A 21 0.74 -9.06 2.80
N ASP A 22 1.04 -9.76 3.89
CA ASP A 22 0.62 -9.35 5.23
C ASP A 22 1.49 -8.16 5.71
N MET A 23 2.77 -8.09 5.31
CA MET A 23 3.63 -6.93 5.53
C MET A 23 3.15 -5.69 4.78
N ILE A 24 2.59 -5.85 3.57
CA ILE A 24 2.01 -4.73 2.84
C ILE A 24 0.70 -4.29 3.50
N ILE A 25 -0.16 -5.24 3.82
CA ILE A 25 -1.47 -4.98 4.44
C ILE A 25 -1.93 -6.21 5.26
N PRO A 26 -1.92 -6.12 6.59
CA PRO A 26 -2.33 -7.25 7.41
C PRO A 26 -3.79 -7.65 7.20
N LYS A 27 -4.06 -8.96 7.16
CA LYS A 27 -5.41 -9.52 6.89
C LYS A 27 -6.56 -8.97 7.75
N GLN A 28 -6.30 -8.50 8.98
CA GLN A 28 -7.35 -7.93 9.83
C GLN A 28 -8.02 -6.70 9.21
N PHE A 29 -7.28 -5.93 8.40
CA PHE A 29 -7.79 -4.72 7.77
C PHE A 29 -8.65 -5.03 6.53
N LEU A 30 -8.58 -6.25 6.00
CA LEU A 30 -9.35 -6.69 4.83
C LEU A 30 -10.79 -7.09 5.16
N LYS A 31 -11.15 -7.16 6.45
CA LYS A 31 -12.52 -7.48 6.91
C LYS A 31 -13.49 -6.30 6.86
N THR A 32 -13.01 -5.10 6.52
CA THR A 32 -13.84 -3.90 6.50
C THR A 32 -14.77 -3.87 5.29
N ILE A 33 -16.02 -3.47 5.50
CA ILE A 33 -16.98 -3.14 4.43
C ILE A 33 -16.94 -1.65 4.04
N LYS A 34 -16.18 -0.83 4.79
CA LYS A 34 -16.12 0.62 4.57
C LYS A 34 -15.26 0.93 3.34
N ARG A 35 -15.78 1.78 2.44
CA ARG A 35 -15.12 2.17 1.18
C ARG A 35 -14.22 3.42 1.31
N THR A 36 -13.58 3.58 2.47
CA THR A 36 -12.74 4.76 2.79
C THR A 36 -11.25 4.58 2.45
N GLY A 37 -10.89 3.46 1.81
CA GLY A 37 -9.51 3.11 1.46
C GLY A 37 -8.73 2.48 2.62
N LEU A 38 -7.70 1.69 2.27
CA LEU A 38 -6.87 0.92 3.20
C LEU A 38 -5.49 1.55 3.45
N GLY A 39 -5.19 2.71 2.84
CA GLY A 39 -3.86 3.31 2.85
C GLY A 39 -3.34 3.68 4.25
N LYS A 40 -4.22 3.87 5.25
CA LYS A 40 -3.82 4.12 6.64
C LYS A 40 -3.14 2.91 7.31
N SER A 41 -3.38 1.71 6.77
CA SER A 41 -2.86 0.45 7.29
C SER A 41 -1.75 -0.13 6.41
N LEU A 42 -1.27 0.65 5.42
CA LEU A 42 -0.16 0.26 4.56
C LEU A 42 1.12 0.15 5.41
N PHE A 43 1.76 -1.02 5.41
CA PHE A 43 2.94 -1.31 6.23
C PHE A 43 2.71 -1.13 7.75
N TYR A 44 1.53 -1.54 8.26
CA TYR A 44 1.22 -1.62 9.70
C TYR A 44 1.87 -2.85 10.34
#